data_AF-A0A7Y9HA64-F1
#
_entry.id   AF-A0A7Y9HA64-F1
#
_cell.length_a   1.000
_cell.length_b   1.000
_cell.length_c   1.000
_cell.angle_alpha   90.00
_cell.angle_beta   90.00
_cell.angle_gamma   90.00
#
_symmetry.space_group_name_H-M   'P 1'
#
loop_
_entity.id
_entity.type
_entity.pdbx_description
1 polymer ?
#
loop_
_entity_poly.entity_id
_entity_poly.type
_entity_poly.pdbx_seq_one_letter_code
_entity_poly.pdbx_strand_id
1 'polypeptide(L)' 'MSAPLLVDVYAAAAFSGIKPGTIRVWLHRGKLTRHGHDQAGRTLIDLNEVALHLTAAAA' A
#
# COMPACT_ATOMS: atom_id res chain seq x y z
N MET A 1 3.26 17.27 7.47
CA MET A 1 2.83 15.85 7.46
C MET A 1 1.76 15.75 6.40
N SER A 2 2.03 15.09 5.27
CA SER A 2 0.97 14.84 4.27
C SER A 2 -0.07 13.92 4.88
N ALA A 3 -1.34 14.19 4.62
CA ALA A 3 -2.42 13.29 4.99
C ALA A 3 -2.23 11.93 4.27
N PRO A 4 -2.56 10.80 4.92
CA PRO A 4 -2.44 9.48 4.30
C PRO A 4 -3.36 9.40 3.07
N LEU A 5 -2.83 8.91 1.96
CA LEU A 5 -3.60 8.73 0.73
C LEU A 5 -4.10 7.29 0.70
N LEU A 6 -5.29 7.09 1.25
CA LEU A 6 -5.88 5.77 1.41
C LEU A 6 -6.41 5.24 0.08
N VAL A 7 -5.84 4.13 -0.37
CA VAL A 7 -6.22 3.45 -1.60
C VAL A 7 -6.34 1.95 -1.36
N ASP A 8 -7.06 1.27 -2.24
CA ASP A 8 -7.04 -0.19 -2.23
C ASP A 8 -5.73 -0.76 -2.81
N VAL A 9 -5.51 -2.06 -2.58
CA VAL A 9 -4.31 -2.78 -3.01
C VAL A 9 -4.09 -2.75 -4.53
N TYR A 10 -5.15 -2.78 -5.34
CA TYR A 10 -5.06 -2.76 -6.79
C TYR A 10 -4.73 -1.35 -7.30
N ALA A 11 -5.33 -0.31 -6.72
CA ALA A 11 -4.96 1.07 -7.01
C ALA A 11 -3.49 1.35 -6.65
N ALA A 12 -3.03 0.87 -5.48
CA ALA A 12 -1.62 0.96 -5.11
C ALA A 12 -0.69 0.21 -6.07
N ALA A 13 -1.10 -0.97 -6.55
CA ALA A 13 -0.34 -1.74 -7.54
C ALA A 13 -0.26 -1.02 -8.90
N ALA A 14 -1.37 -0.42 -9.35
CA ALA A 14 -1.40 0.35 -10.60
C ALA A 14 -0.48 1.58 -10.54
N PHE A 15 -0.40 2.25 -9.39
CA PHE A 15 0.49 3.40 -9.19
C PHE A 15 1.96 3.00 -9.06
N SER A 16 2.27 1.99 -8.24
CA SER A 16 3.64 1.63 -7.87
C SER A 16 4.30 0.62 -8.80
N GLY A 17 3.53 -0.07 -9.64
CA GLY A 17 3.99 -1.23 -10.43
C GLY A 17 4.27 -2.49 -9.60
N ILE A 18 4.08 -2.44 -8.27
CA ILE A 18 4.29 -3.59 -7.40
C ILE A 18 3.10 -4.55 -7.53
N LYS A 19 3.39 -5.85 -7.67
CA LYS A 19 2.36 -6.89 -7.74
C LYS A 19 1.46 -6.84 -6.49
N PRO A 20 0.13 -6.93 -6.63
CA PRO A 20 -0.81 -6.96 -5.50
C PRO A 20 -0.46 -8.00 -4.42
N GLY A 21 0.06 -9.17 -4.83
CA GLY A 21 0.52 -10.21 -3.89
C GLY A 21 1.65 -9.74 -2.98
N THR A 22 2.60 -8.96 -3.49
CA THR A 22 3.69 -8.39 -2.70
C THR A 22 3.17 -7.39 -1.67
N ILE A 23 2.25 -6.51 -2.07
CA ILE A 23 1.62 -5.54 -1.17
C ILE A 23 0.85 -6.27 -0.05
N ARG A 24 0.13 -7.34 -0.38
CA ARG A 24 -0.56 -8.19 0.63
C ARG A 24 0.43 -8.84 1.59
N VAL A 25 1.57 -9.33 1.10
CA VAL A 25 2.63 -9.88 1.95
C VAL A 25 3.22 -8.80 2.87
N TRP A 26 3.41 -7.58 2.39
CA TRP A 26 3.89 -6.46 3.22
C TRP A 26 2.90 -6.11 4.32
N LEU A 27 1.60 -6.03 4.01
CA LEU A 27 0.54 -5.88 5.01
C LEU A 27 0.57 -7.00 6.04
N HIS A 28 0.68 -8.25 5.61
CA HIS A 28 0.73 -9.39 6.52
C HIS A 28 1.96 -9.39 7.43
N ARG A 29 3.10 -8.92 6.91
CA ARG A 29 4.36 -8.78 7.66
C ARG A 29 4.46 -7.49 8.48
N GLY A 30 3.40 -6.66 8.51
CA GLY A 30 3.38 -5.40 9.26
C GLY A 30 4.29 -4.31 8.69
N LYS A 31 4.68 -4.40 7.41
CA LYS A 31 5.45 -3.35 6.72
C LYS A 31 4.59 -2.20 6.24
N LEU A 32 3.30 -2.44 6.04
CA LEU A 32 2.31 -1.45 5.68
C LEU A 32 1.22 -1.40 6.74
N THR A 33 0.68 -0.22 6.97
CA THR A 33 -0.44 0.03 7.87
C THR A 33 -1.75 -0.30 7.17
N ARG A 34 -2.62 -1.05 7.87
CA ARG A 34 -4.01 -1.26 7.45
C ARG A 34 -4.89 -0.16 8.03
N HIS A 35 -5.56 0.61 7.16
CA HIS A 35 -6.44 1.70 7.59
C HIS A 35 -7.93 1.31 7.66
N GLY A 36 -8.23 0.04 7.42
CA GLY A 36 -9.57 -0.51 7.43
C GLY A 36 -9.97 -1.06 6.06
N HIS A 37 -11.27 -1.00 5.78
CA HIS A 37 -11.87 -1.50 4.55
C HIS A 37 -12.77 -0.43 3.93
N ASP A 38 -12.89 -0.43 2.61
CA ASP A 38 -13.87 0.39 1.90
C ASP A 38 -15.28 -0.24 1.96
N GLN A 39 -16.26 0.43 1.33
CA GLN A 39 -17.65 -0.08 1.25
C GLN A 39 -17.77 -1.42 0.52
N ALA A 40 -16.79 -1.80 -0.29
CA ALA A 40 -16.73 -3.07 -1.01
C ALA A 40 -15.91 -4.15 -0.25
N GLY A 41 -15.45 -3.86 0.96
CA GLY A 41 -14.63 -4.78 1.77
C GLY A 41 -13.16 -4.85 1.38
N ARG A 42 -12.69 -4.01 0.44
CA ARG A 42 -11.28 -3.96 0.02
C ARG A 42 -10.45 -3.28 1.10
N THR A 43 -9.30 -3.88 1.41
CA THR A 43 -8.35 -3.32 2.39
C THR A 43 -7.79 -1.98 1.90
N LEU A 44 -7.87 -0.96 2.75
CA LEU A 44 -7.29 0.36 2.50
C LEU A 44 -5.89 0.46 3.12
N ILE A 45 -4.95 0.97 2.33
CA ILE A 45 -3.54 1.20 2.69
C ILE A 45 -3.11 2.62 2.30
N ASP A 46 -2.10 3.17 2.96
CA ASP A 46 -1.51 4.45 2.55
C ASP A 46 -0.55 4.27 1.37
N LEU A 47 -0.83 4.99 0.27
CA LEU A 47 0.01 4.98 -0.92
C LEU A 47 1.43 5.50 -0.65
N ASN A 48 1.60 6.42 0.30
CA ASN A 48 2.91 6.98 0.62
C ASN A 48 3.85 5.93 1.23
N GLU A 49 3.33 5.03 2.07
CA GLU A 49 4.10 3.93 2.63
C GLU A 49 4.58 2.96 1.54
N VAL A 50 3.74 2.70 0.53
CA VAL A 50 4.12 1.87 -0.62
C VAL A 50 5.25 2.53 -1.42
N ALA A 51 5.19 3.85 -1.62
CA ALA A 51 6.22 4.60 -2.35
C ALA A 51 7.58 4.59 -1.64
N LEU A 52 7.61 4.65 -0.29
CA LEU A 52 8.86 4.56 0.49
C LEU A 52 9.60 3.23 0.25
N HIS A 53 8.87 2.15 0.01
CA HIS A 53 9.47 0.85 -0.30
C HIS A 53 10.02 0.75 -1.73
N LEU A 54 9.62 1.63 -2.66
CA LEU A 54 10.25 1.74 -3.98
C LEU A 54 11.63 2.39 -3.87
N THR A 55 11.73 3.49 -3.12
CA THR A 55 12.98 4.24 -2.99
C THR A 55 14.05 3.48 -2.20
N ALA A 56 13.65 2.65 -1.24
CA ALA A 56 14.57 1.83 -0.46
C ALA A 56 15.30 0.74 -1.26
N ALA A 57 14.83 0.38 -2.47
CA ALA A 57 15.50 -0.56 -3.35
C ALA A 57 16.53 0.11 -4.29
N ALA A 58 16.52 1.45 -4.37
CA ALA A 58 17.34 2.24 -5.28
C ALA A 58 18.51 2.97 -4.58
N ALA A 59 18.70 2.75 -3.28
CA ALA A 59 19.78 3.31 -2.46
C ALA A 59 20.74 2.19 -2.01
#